data_AF-H0ETN3-F1
#
_entry.id   AF-H0ETN3-F1
#
_cell.length_a   1.000
_cell.length_b   1.000
_cell.length_c   1.000
_cell.angle_alpha   90.00
_cell.angle_beta   90.00
_cell.angle_gamma   90.00
#
_symmetry.space_group_name_H-M   'P 1'
#
loop_
_entity.id
_entity.type
_entity.pdbx_description
1 polymer ?
#
loop_
_entity_poly.entity_id
_entity_poly.type
_entity_poly.pdbx_seq_one_letter_code
_entity_poly.pdbx_strand_id
1 'polypeptide(L)'
;MSNKPIFVATHPRAVSTAFERGKRLFIKDITHYLCPPEKGSASIAPSLGGQSIKKGVGTEGHTNGTTNGKVNGHNGSKKAPYPYDTAPEPGNPTVVPAEILRQFHFTFLIRHPRHSIPSYWRCTIPPLDKVTGFYNFMPAEAGYDELRRVFDFLRKDKHVGPVLAGKGVCEKNDVSITVIDADDLLDNPEGIISAYCKEVGIDYSPKMLIWDTEEDHQRARDAFEKWRGFHDDAINSTSLKPRSAAHKKKNKSIEDEDAEWKQKYGEDGAKVIRETVDANIEDYEYLKTFAIKV
;
A
#
# COMPACT_ATOMS: atom_id res chain seq x y z
N MET A 1 -12.98 -16.05 23.50
CA MET A 1 -12.04 -15.11 22.85
C MET A 1 -11.93 -15.52 21.39
N SER A 2 -12.09 -14.58 20.45
CA SER A 2 -12.18 -14.88 19.00
C SER A 2 -10.79 -14.97 18.37
N ASN A 3 -10.33 -16.18 18.05
CA ASN A 3 -9.13 -16.47 17.24
C ASN A 3 -9.33 -16.04 15.78
N LYS A 4 -8.94 -14.82 15.38
CA LYS A 4 -9.00 -14.41 13.96
C LYS A 4 -7.66 -13.84 13.48
N PRO A 5 -7.23 -14.20 12.24
CA PRO A 5 -5.89 -13.93 11.73
C PRO A 5 -5.68 -12.48 11.30
N ILE A 6 -4.42 -12.07 11.35
CA ILE A 6 -3.88 -10.78 10.93
C ILE A 6 -3.60 -10.83 9.43
N PHE A 7 -3.99 -9.80 8.67
CA PHE A 7 -3.75 -9.75 7.23
C PHE A 7 -3.17 -8.40 6.84
N VAL A 8 -1.85 -8.38 6.64
CA VAL A 8 -1.15 -7.27 6.02
C VAL A 8 -1.17 -7.49 4.52
N ALA A 9 -1.81 -6.59 3.79
CA ALA A 9 -1.91 -6.72 2.34
C ALA A 9 -0.82 -5.91 1.65
N THR A 10 0.46 -6.24 1.81
CA THR A 10 1.40 -6.00 0.70
C THR A 10 1.09 -7.10 -0.34
N HIS A 11 0.91 -6.77 -1.62
CA HIS A 11 0.69 -7.84 -2.61
C HIS A 11 2.02 -8.64 -2.72
N PRO A 12 1.97 -9.98 -2.84
CA PRO A 12 1.59 -10.92 -1.79
C PRO A 12 2.78 -11.31 -0.88
N ARG A 13 2.50 -11.47 0.41
CA ARG A 13 3.29 -12.18 1.45
C ARG A 13 4.59 -11.54 1.95
N ALA A 14 4.50 -10.41 2.64
CA ALA A 14 5.50 -10.14 3.67
C ALA A 14 4.91 -9.24 4.76
N VAL A 15 4.49 -9.82 5.89
CA VAL A 15 4.77 -9.26 7.22
C VAL A 15 4.88 -10.40 8.21
N SER A 16 6.01 -10.43 8.90
CA SER A 16 6.22 -11.23 10.10
C SER A 16 6.42 -10.28 11.28
N THR A 17 5.89 -10.69 12.44
CA THR A 17 5.88 -10.05 13.76
C THR A 17 4.81 -8.98 14.02
N ALA A 18 3.54 -9.42 14.05
CA ALA A 18 2.47 -8.79 14.84
C ALA A 18 1.62 -9.83 15.62
N PHE A 19 2.19 -11.02 15.87
CA PHE A 19 1.43 -12.28 15.96
C PHE A 19 0.66 -12.54 17.26
N GLU A 20 0.80 -11.72 18.30
CA GLU A 20 0.30 -12.12 19.63
C GLU A 20 -1.01 -11.45 20.09
N ARG A 21 -1.52 -10.42 19.39
CA ARG A 21 -2.62 -9.57 19.92
C ARG A 21 -3.94 -9.59 19.14
N GLY A 22 -4.11 -10.48 18.16
CA GLY A 22 -5.42 -10.68 17.47
C GLY A 22 -5.93 -9.49 16.64
N LYS A 23 -5.07 -8.51 16.31
CA LYS A 23 -5.41 -7.32 15.52
C LYS A 23 -5.11 -7.53 14.04
N ARG A 24 -5.99 -7.12 13.13
CA ARG A 24 -5.75 -7.24 11.68
C ARG A 24 -5.08 -5.99 11.11
N LEU A 25 -3.76 -5.94 11.17
CA LEU A 25 -3.01 -4.80 10.64
C LEU A 25 -2.99 -4.81 9.11
N PHE A 26 -3.38 -3.72 8.47
CA PHE A 26 -3.29 -3.51 7.02
C PHE A 26 -2.32 -2.35 6.76
N ILE A 27 -1.12 -2.67 6.29
CA ILE A 27 -0.11 -1.68 5.88
C ILE A 27 -0.08 -1.64 4.37
N LYS A 28 -0.23 -0.46 3.77
CA LYS A 28 -0.14 -0.31 2.32
C LYS A 28 0.53 0.99 1.92
N ASP A 29 1.38 0.87 0.91
CA ASP A 29 2.06 1.94 0.17
C ASP A 29 1.34 2.29 -1.15
N ILE A 30 0.69 1.31 -1.79
CA ILE A 30 -0.12 1.50 -3.01
C ILE A 30 -1.48 0.78 -2.94
N THR A 31 -2.62 1.44 -3.10
CA THR A 31 -3.94 0.75 -3.10
C THR A 31 -4.52 0.52 -4.49
N HIS A 32 -3.70 0.63 -5.54
CA HIS A 32 -4.09 0.51 -6.94
C HIS A 32 -5.03 -0.68 -7.21
N TYR A 33 -4.71 -1.88 -6.72
CA TYR A 33 -5.53 -3.08 -6.96
C TYR A 33 -6.79 -3.22 -6.09
N LEU A 34 -7.02 -2.32 -5.14
CA LEU A 34 -8.28 -2.25 -4.41
C LEU A 34 -9.28 -1.33 -5.09
N CYS A 35 -8.82 -0.42 -5.95
CA CYS A 35 -9.66 0.52 -6.65
C CYS A 35 -9.77 0.12 -8.13
N PRO A 36 -10.86 0.49 -8.81
CA PRO A 36 -10.90 0.42 -10.26
C PRO A 36 -9.83 1.33 -10.88
N PRO A 37 -9.28 0.95 -12.05
CA PRO A 37 -8.33 1.79 -12.77
C PRO A 37 -8.98 3.11 -13.22
N GLU A 38 -8.14 4.13 -13.47
CA GLU A 38 -8.54 5.40 -14.08
C GLU A 38 -9.69 6.13 -13.36
N LYS A 39 -9.75 6.02 -12.03
CA LYS A 39 -10.82 6.61 -11.20
C LYS A 39 -12.23 6.12 -11.57
N GLY A 40 -12.32 4.94 -12.19
CA GLY A 40 -13.58 4.32 -12.56
C GLY A 40 -14.48 4.02 -11.35
N SER A 41 -15.76 3.79 -11.62
CA SER A 41 -16.74 3.40 -10.61
C SER A 41 -16.45 2.01 -10.05
N ALA A 42 -16.42 1.87 -8.73
CA ALA A 42 -16.18 0.58 -8.09
C ALA A 42 -17.43 -0.30 -8.05
N SER A 43 -17.24 -1.59 -8.28
CA SER A 43 -18.21 -2.64 -7.96
C SER A 43 -17.53 -3.73 -7.13
N ILE A 44 -18.30 -4.41 -6.27
CA ILE A 44 -17.73 -5.35 -5.31
C ILE A 44 -17.23 -6.61 -6.01
N ALA A 45 -15.99 -7.02 -5.75
CA ALA A 45 -15.45 -8.24 -6.34
C ALA A 45 -16.37 -9.44 -6.04
N PRO A 46 -16.74 -10.27 -7.04
CA PRO A 46 -17.63 -11.41 -6.83
C PRO A 46 -17.15 -12.38 -5.74
N SER A 47 -15.83 -12.54 -5.61
CA SER A 47 -15.18 -13.37 -4.59
C SER A 47 -15.32 -12.84 -3.16
N LEU A 48 -15.70 -11.57 -2.99
CA LEU A 48 -15.86 -10.89 -1.71
C LEU A 48 -17.34 -10.69 -1.33
N GLY A 49 -18.25 -11.46 -1.95
CA GLY A 49 -19.67 -11.41 -1.64
C GLY A 49 -20.48 -10.43 -2.49
N GLY A 50 -19.92 -9.94 -3.61
CA GLY A 50 -20.64 -9.08 -4.54
C GLY A 50 -21.89 -9.77 -5.10
N GLN A 51 -23.06 -9.15 -4.90
CA GLN A 51 -24.31 -9.64 -5.48
C GLN A 51 -24.41 -9.20 -6.95
N SER A 52 -24.56 -10.15 -7.87
CA SER A 52 -24.76 -9.87 -9.29
C SER A 52 -26.04 -9.07 -9.52
N ILE A 53 -25.97 -8.06 -10.37
CA ILE A 53 -27.14 -7.28 -10.78
C ILE A 53 -28.00 -8.19 -11.68
N LYS A 54 -29.13 -8.69 -11.17
CA LYS A 54 -30.10 -9.41 -12.01
C LYS A 54 -30.66 -8.42 -13.04
N LYS A 55 -30.19 -8.48 -14.28
CA LYS A 55 -30.85 -7.81 -15.41
C LYS A 55 -32.20 -8.48 -15.60
N GLY A 56 -33.28 -7.77 -15.31
CA GLY A 56 -34.63 -8.31 -15.36
C GLY A 56 -34.99 -8.86 -16.75
N VAL A 57 -35.09 -10.18 -16.83
CA VAL A 57 -36.05 -10.89 -17.69
C VAL A 57 -36.66 -11.98 -16.78
N GLY A 58 -37.98 -12.13 -16.85
CA GLY A 58 -38.87 -12.68 -15.82
C GLY A 58 -38.58 -14.06 -15.22
N THR A 59 -39.26 -14.24 -14.08
CA THR A 59 -39.79 -15.45 -13.42
C THR A 59 -38.88 -16.38 -12.59
N GLU A 60 -39.14 -16.32 -11.28
CA GLU A 60 -39.22 -17.36 -10.23
C GLU A 60 -38.07 -18.35 -9.93
N GLY A 61 -37.83 -18.56 -8.63
CA GLY A 61 -37.36 -19.86 -8.12
C GLY A 61 -36.19 -19.84 -7.12
N HIS A 62 -36.53 -19.89 -5.84
CA HIS A 62 -35.86 -20.58 -4.72
C HIS A 62 -34.39 -20.31 -4.32
N THR A 63 -34.25 -19.93 -3.04
CA THR A 63 -33.07 -20.06 -2.18
C THR A 63 -32.80 -21.51 -1.77
N ASN A 64 -31.53 -21.94 -1.75
CA ASN A 64 -30.90 -22.67 -0.63
C ASN A 64 -29.46 -23.13 -0.93
N GLY A 65 -28.54 -22.88 0.03
CA GLY A 65 -27.59 -23.87 0.54
C GLY A 65 -26.30 -24.22 -0.25
N THR A 66 -25.16 -23.82 0.34
CA THR A 66 -23.89 -24.58 0.52
C THR A 66 -23.22 -25.29 -0.66
N THR A 67 -21.97 -24.90 -1.01
CA THR A 67 -20.75 -25.76 -1.03
C THR A 67 -19.55 -25.08 -1.73
N ASN A 68 -18.37 -25.51 -1.30
CA ASN A 68 -17.01 -25.12 -1.68
C ASN A 68 -16.70 -25.01 -3.18
N GLY A 69 -15.75 -24.12 -3.48
CA GLY A 69 -14.65 -24.40 -4.40
C GLY A 69 -15.01 -24.56 -5.87
N LYS A 70 -15.08 -23.45 -6.60
CA LYS A 70 -14.75 -23.45 -8.03
C LYS A 70 -13.72 -22.35 -8.31
N VAL A 71 -12.54 -22.80 -8.73
CA VAL A 71 -11.56 -22.02 -9.46
C VAL A 71 -12.25 -21.38 -10.67
N ASN A 72 -12.23 -20.05 -10.74
CA ASN A 72 -12.75 -19.34 -11.92
C ASN A 72 -11.76 -19.52 -13.07
N GLY A 73 -12.05 -20.54 -13.89
CA GLY A 73 -11.45 -20.69 -15.21
C GLY A 73 -11.71 -19.45 -16.06
N HIS A 74 -10.66 -19.02 -16.74
CA HIS A 74 -10.71 -18.03 -17.82
C HIS A 74 -11.74 -18.47 -18.87
N ASN A 75 -12.91 -17.82 -18.88
CA ASN A 75 -13.78 -17.85 -20.04
C ASN A 75 -13.42 -16.64 -20.89
N GLY A 76 -12.98 -16.89 -22.13
CA GLY A 76 -12.34 -15.96 -23.05
C GLY A 76 -13.24 -14.84 -23.59
N SER A 77 -13.87 -14.03 -22.74
CA SER A 77 -14.42 -12.74 -23.14
C SER A 77 -13.33 -11.67 -23.05
N LYS A 78 -13.05 -10.97 -24.17
CA LYS A 78 -12.20 -9.77 -24.25
C LYS A 78 -12.82 -8.54 -23.52
N LYS A 79 -13.52 -8.75 -22.41
CA LYS A 79 -14.09 -7.67 -21.62
C LYS A 79 -13.10 -7.37 -20.50
N ALA A 80 -12.73 -6.10 -20.35
CA ALA A 80 -11.89 -5.67 -19.23
C ALA A 80 -12.53 -6.17 -17.91
N PRO A 81 -11.73 -6.58 -16.91
CA PRO A 81 -12.25 -7.17 -15.67
C PRO A 81 -13.08 -6.19 -14.84
N TYR A 82 -13.07 -4.89 -15.19
CA TYR A 82 -13.77 -3.83 -14.51
C TYR A 82 -14.73 -3.05 -15.44
N PRO A 83 -15.83 -2.51 -14.90
CA PRO A 83 -16.41 -2.85 -13.60
C PRO A 83 -16.96 -4.30 -13.61
N TYR A 84 -16.95 -4.98 -12.46
CA TYR A 84 -17.65 -6.26 -12.30
C TYR A 84 -19.16 -6.06 -12.45
N ASP A 85 -19.89 -7.10 -12.90
CA ASP A 85 -21.35 -7.10 -13.04
C ASP A 85 -22.12 -7.20 -11.68
N THR A 86 -21.43 -6.93 -10.58
CA THR A 86 -21.93 -6.89 -9.20
C THR A 86 -22.34 -5.48 -8.79
N ALA A 87 -23.17 -5.38 -7.75
CA ALA A 87 -23.57 -4.08 -7.23
C ALA A 87 -22.40 -3.30 -6.62
N PRO A 88 -22.32 -1.97 -6.83
CA PRO A 88 -21.44 -1.09 -6.09
C PRO A 88 -21.95 -0.89 -4.65
N GLU A 89 -21.04 -0.54 -3.74
CA GLU A 89 -21.41 -0.04 -2.41
C GLU A 89 -21.32 1.50 -2.42
N PRO A 90 -22.41 2.24 -2.12
CA PRO A 90 -22.43 3.69 -2.23
C PRO A 90 -21.30 4.37 -1.46
N GLY A 91 -20.48 5.17 -2.16
CA GLY A 91 -19.39 5.94 -1.57
C GLY A 91 -18.10 5.15 -1.31
N ASN A 92 -18.11 3.82 -1.43
CA ASN A 92 -16.92 3.00 -1.31
C ASN A 92 -16.13 3.02 -2.63
N PRO A 93 -14.89 3.53 -2.65
CA PRO A 93 -14.08 3.61 -3.87
C PRO A 93 -13.43 2.27 -4.24
N THR A 94 -13.65 1.21 -3.45
CA THR A 94 -12.94 -0.07 -3.58
C THR A 94 -13.84 -1.20 -4.06
N VAL A 95 -13.20 -2.25 -4.55
CA VAL A 95 -13.83 -3.53 -4.89
C VAL A 95 -14.10 -4.41 -3.66
N VAL A 96 -13.78 -3.92 -2.46
CA VAL A 96 -13.87 -4.64 -1.18
C VAL A 96 -15.01 -4.05 -0.35
N PRO A 97 -15.96 -4.85 0.16
CA PRO A 97 -17.04 -4.33 1.02
C PRO A 97 -16.52 -3.56 2.24
N ALA A 98 -17.21 -2.49 2.64
CA ALA A 98 -16.88 -1.71 3.85
C ALA A 98 -16.80 -2.59 5.09
N GLU A 99 -17.68 -3.58 5.22
CA GLU A 99 -17.70 -4.51 6.35
C GLU A 99 -16.44 -5.38 6.44
N ILE A 100 -15.78 -5.67 5.32
CA ILE A 100 -14.49 -6.38 5.29
C ILE A 100 -13.39 -5.40 5.69
N LEU A 101 -13.36 -4.20 5.11
CA LEU A 101 -12.38 -3.16 5.42
C LEU A 101 -12.40 -2.78 6.91
N ARG A 102 -13.58 -2.67 7.53
CA ARG A 102 -13.73 -2.33 8.95
C ARG A 102 -13.10 -3.32 9.92
N GLN A 103 -12.77 -4.53 9.46
CA GLN A 103 -12.13 -5.54 10.29
C GLN A 103 -10.63 -5.27 10.47
N PHE A 104 -10.06 -4.26 9.78
CA PHE A 104 -8.64 -3.95 9.74
C PHE A 104 -8.26 -2.70 10.55
N HIS A 105 -7.05 -2.71 11.10
CA HIS A 105 -6.33 -1.55 11.60
C HIS A 105 -5.43 -1.04 10.46
N PHE A 106 -5.75 0.13 9.91
CA PHE A 106 -5.03 0.68 8.76
C PHE A 106 -3.81 1.50 9.15
N THR A 107 -2.71 1.26 8.43
CA THR A 107 -1.50 2.07 8.42
C THR A 107 -1.19 2.44 6.98
N PHE A 108 -0.92 3.71 6.73
CA PHE A 108 -0.56 4.23 5.42
C PHE A 108 0.92 4.57 5.40
N LEU A 109 1.69 3.96 4.50
CA LEU A 109 3.11 4.29 4.30
C LEU A 109 3.21 5.12 3.02
N ILE A 110 3.64 6.38 3.14
CA ILE A 110 3.81 7.27 2.00
C ILE A 110 5.28 7.58 1.77
N ARG A 111 5.65 7.81 0.52
CA ARG A 111 6.99 8.27 0.13
C ARG A 111 6.83 9.40 -0.86
N HIS A 112 7.70 10.40 -0.82
CA HIS A 112 7.60 11.53 -1.75
C HIS A 112 7.72 11.08 -3.22
N PRO A 113 6.82 11.52 -4.13
CA PRO A 113 6.80 11.15 -5.56
C PRO A 113 8.14 11.33 -6.29
N ARG A 114 8.82 12.46 -6.08
CA ARG A 114 10.21 12.75 -6.55
C ARG A 114 11.26 11.68 -6.22
N HIS A 115 10.95 10.74 -5.34
CA HIS A 115 11.86 9.66 -4.94
C HIS A 115 11.30 8.28 -5.25
N SER A 116 10.00 8.06 -5.08
CA SER A 116 9.36 6.77 -5.38
C SER A 116 9.30 6.52 -6.88
N ILE A 117 8.93 7.51 -7.69
CA ILE A 117 8.69 7.33 -9.14
C ILE A 117 9.99 7.07 -9.92
N PRO A 118 11.07 7.86 -9.78
CA PRO A 118 12.34 7.52 -10.44
C PRO A 118 12.90 6.16 -9.98
N SER A 119 12.65 5.80 -8.71
CA SER A 119 13.04 4.50 -8.17
C SER A 119 12.25 3.36 -8.84
N TYR A 120 10.94 3.53 -9.03
CA TYR A 120 10.10 2.56 -9.74
C TYR A 120 10.49 2.47 -11.21
N TRP A 121 10.69 3.61 -11.90
CA TRP A 121 11.18 3.65 -13.28
C TRP A 121 12.47 2.84 -13.45
N ARG A 122 13.44 3.03 -12.55
CA ARG A 122 14.71 2.29 -12.55
C ARG A 122 14.52 0.78 -12.46
N CYS A 123 13.48 0.29 -11.79
CA CYS A 123 13.14 -1.14 -11.70
C CYS A 123 12.55 -1.71 -13.00
N THR A 124 12.20 -0.86 -13.97
CA THR A 124 11.57 -1.25 -15.25
C THR A 124 12.51 -1.16 -16.46
N ILE A 125 13.78 -0.81 -16.24
CA ILE A 125 14.81 -0.64 -17.28
C ILE A 125 16.07 -1.47 -16.98
N PRO A 126 16.92 -1.74 -17.99
CA PRO A 126 18.18 -2.43 -17.78
C PRO A 126 19.11 -1.75 -16.76
N PRO A 127 19.87 -2.53 -15.96
CA PRO A 127 19.88 -4.00 -15.90
C PRO A 127 18.81 -4.60 -14.97
N LEU A 128 18.03 -3.77 -14.25
CA LEU A 128 17.12 -4.23 -13.21
C LEU A 128 15.88 -4.93 -13.77
N ASP A 129 15.39 -4.53 -14.95
CA ASP A 129 14.27 -5.17 -15.65
C ASP A 129 14.43 -6.70 -15.78
N LYS A 130 15.66 -7.20 -15.96
CA LYS A 130 15.99 -8.63 -16.02
C LYS A 130 15.85 -9.32 -14.66
N VAL A 131 16.07 -8.59 -13.57
CA VAL A 131 15.95 -9.10 -12.20
C VAL A 131 14.50 -9.05 -11.74
N THR A 132 13.81 -7.95 -12.02
CA THR A 132 12.44 -7.70 -11.59
C THR A 132 11.45 -8.45 -12.48
N GLY A 133 11.74 -8.61 -13.77
CA GLY A 133 10.81 -9.11 -14.78
C GLY A 133 9.79 -8.05 -15.24
N PHE A 134 9.97 -6.79 -14.84
CA PHE A 134 9.12 -5.68 -15.22
C PHE A 134 9.79 -4.90 -16.34
N TYR A 135 9.15 -4.85 -17.51
CA TYR A 135 9.70 -4.20 -18.72
C TYR A 135 8.94 -2.95 -19.13
N ASN A 136 7.87 -2.62 -18.40
CA ASN A 136 7.03 -1.47 -18.68
C ASN A 136 6.82 -0.68 -17.39
N PHE A 137 6.89 0.63 -17.51
CA PHE A 137 6.49 1.55 -16.46
C PHE A 137 5.00 1.86 -16.60
N MET A 138 4.23 1.68 -15.54
CA MET A 138 2.81 2.01 -15.49
C MET A 138 2.57 3.17 -14.53
N PRO A 139 2.36 4.41 -15.02
CA PRO A 139 2.13 5.58 -14.15
C PRO A 139 1.00 5.38 -13.14
N ALA A 140 -0.04 4.64 -13.51
CA ALA A 140 -1.17 4.33 -12.64
C ALA A 140 -0.79 3.48 -11.41
N GLU A 141 0.33 2.75 -11.43
CA GLU A 141 0.81 2.00 -10.27
C GLU A 141 1.48 2.89 -9.21
N ALA A 142 1.69 4.19 -9.49
CA ALA A 142 2.13 5.15 -8.47
C ALA A 142 1.14 5.19 -7.28
N GLY A 143 -0.16 5.04 -7.54
CA GLY A 143 -1.15 4.66 -6.54
C GLY A 143 -1.56 5.72 -5.50
N TYR A 144 -1.12 6.98 -5.62
CA TYR A 144 -1.38 8.01 -4.60
C TYR A 144 -2.85 8.48 -4.59
N ASP A 145 -3.47 8.63 -5.77
CA ASP A 145 -4.90 8.92 -5.90
C ASP A 145 -5.73 7.83 -5.21
N GLU A 146 -5.45 6.57 -5.54
CA GLU A 146 -6.14 5.42 -4.97
C GLU A 146 -5.95 5.40 -3.46
N LEU A 147 -4.74 5.70 -2.97
CA LEU A 147 -4.43 5.71 -1.55
C LEU A 147 -5.23 6.80 -0.83
N ARG A 148 -5.29 8.01 -1.40
CA ARG A 148 -6.08 9.12 -0.87
C ARG A 148 -7.57 8.83 -0.86
N ARG A 149 -8.13 8.31 -1.95
CA ARG A 149 -9.58 7.97 -2.01
C ARG A 149 -9.95 6.93 -0.97
N VAL A 150 -9.14 5.88 -0.81
CA VAL A 150 -9.34 4.85 0.22
C VAL A 150 -9.22 5.45 1.62
N PHE A 151 -8.20 6.27 1.86
CA PHE A 151 -7.99 6.96 3.13
C PHE A 151 -9.19 7.85 3.51
N ASP A 152 -9.67 8.68 2.58
CA ASP A 152 -10.79 9.59 2.81
C ASP A 152 -12.09 8.83 3.06
N PHE A 153 -12.33 7.74 2.33
CA PHE A 153 -13.46 6.84 2.57
C PHE A 153 -13.42 6.25 3.99
N LEU A 154 -12.29 5.67 4.38
CA LEU A 154 -12.12 5.06 5.72
C LEU A 154 -12.29 6.08 6.85
N ARG A 155 -11.86 7.33 6.65
CA ARG A 155 -12.08 8.41 7.61
C ARG A 155 -13.52 8.88 7.69
N LYS A 156 -14.16 9.08 6.53
CA LYS A 156 -15.56 9.50 6.43
C LYS A 156 -16.49 8.50 7.14
N ASP A 157 -16.22 7.21 6.95
CA ASP A 157 -17.01 6.12 7.54
C ASP A 157 -16.55 5.75 8.96
N LYS A 158 -15.60 6.50 9.52
CA LYS A 158 -15.05 6.33 10.88
C LYS A 158 -14.45 4.94 11.12
N HIS A 159 -13.90 4.32 10.08
CA HIS A 159 -13.05 3.14 10.21
C HIS A 159 -11.66 3.51 10.72
N VAL A 160 -11.23 4.74 10.47
CA VAL A 160 -9.94 5.30 10.91
C VAL A 160 -10.16 6.74 11.39
N GLY A 161 -9.52 7.12 12.48
CA GLY A 161 -9.65 8.43 13.11
C GLY A 161 -10.87 8.56 14.01
N PRO A 162 -11.17 9.79 14.50
CA PRO A 162 -10.58 11.07 14.08
C PRO A 162 -9.22 11.39 14.71
N VAL A 163 -8.81 10.64 15.74
CA VAL A 163 -7.56 10.87 16.47
C VAL A 163 -6.36 10.61 15.55
N LEU A 164 -5.43 11.55 15.51
CA LEU A 164 -4.16 11.41 14.81
C LEU A 164 -3.19 10.61 15.68
N ALA A 165 -2.46 9.67 15.07
CA ALA A 165 -1.38 8.97 15.75
C ALA A 165 -0.37 9.95 16.36
N GLY A 166 0.03 9.72 17.61
CA GLY A 166 0.85 10.64 18.41
C GLY A 166 0.12 11.87 18.98
N LYS A 167 -1.15 12.11 18.63
CA LYS A 167 -1.96 13.26 19.08
C LYS A 167 -3.30 12.80 19.70
N GLY A 168 -3.24 12.31 20.93
CA GLY A 168 -4.41 11.94 21.72
C GLY A 168 -4.46 10.46 22.06
N VAL A 169 -5.62 10.02 22.54
CA VAL A 169 -5.88 8.63 22.92
C VAL A 169 -7.16 8.19 22.23
N CYS A 170 -7.09 7.11 21.45
CA CYS A 170 -8.27 6.48 20.85
C CYS A 170 -9.10 5.78 21.92
N GLU A 171 -10.42 5.72 21.72
CA GLU A 171 -11.27 4.86 22.54
C GLU A 171 -10.97 3.38 22.30
N LYS A 172 -11.49 2.53 23.18
CA LYS A 172 -11.25 1.10 23.09
C LYS A 172 -11.87 0.54 21.80
N ASN A 173 -11.01 -0.01 20.94
CA ASN A 173 -11.29 -0.56 19.60
C ASN A 173 -11.32 0.44 18.43
N ASP A 174 -11.11 1.73 18.69
CA ASP A 174 -10.90 2.70 17.62
C ASP A 174 -9.50 2.56 17.01
N VAL A 175 -9.39 3.00 15.75
CA VAL A 175 -8.13 2.99 14.98
C VAL A 175 -7.74 4.45 14.76
N SER A 176 -6.56 4.87 15.23
CA SER A 176 -6.03 6.21 14.96
C SER A 176 -5.65 6.36 13.48
N ILE A 177 -5.68 7.60 13.00
CA ILE A 177 -5.08 7.96 11.70
C ILE A 177 -3.56 7.76 11.82
N THR A 178 -3.08 6.66 11.25
CA THR A 178 -1.67 6.26 11.29
C THR A 178 -1.07 6.37 9.89
N VAL A 179 -0.41 7.50 9.61
CA VAL A 179 0.33 7.73 8.36
C VAL A 179 1.81 7.86 8.68
N ILE A 180 2.66 7.11 7.99
CA ILE A 180 4.12 7.14 8.12
C ILE A 180 4.70 7.71 6.82
N ASP A 181 5.45 8.81 6.92
CA ASP A 181 6.26 9.30 5.81
C ASP A 181 7.62 8.58 5.82
N ALA A 182 8.03 8.06 4.66
CA ALA A 182 9.26 7.29 4.52
C ALA A 182 10.52 8.13 4.76
N ASP A 183 10.52 9.43 4.47
CA ASP A 183 11.66 10.29 4.75
C ASP A 183 11.76 10.61 6.24
N ASP A 184 10.63 10.84 6.92
CA ASP A 184 10.58 10.97 8.39
C ASP A 184 11.06 9.67 9.08
N LEU A 185 10.63 8.49 8.60
CA LEU A 185 11.08 7.19 9.11
C LEU A 185 12.58 6.98 8.94
N LEU A 186 13.14 7.35 7.78
CA LEU A 186 14.56 7.18 7.51
C LEU A 186 15.43 8.19 8.28
N ASP A 187 14.89 9.35 8.64
CA ASP A 187 15.59 10.34 9.46
C ASP A 187 15.54 10.03 10.96
N ASN A 188 14.43 9.46 11.46
CA ASN A 188 14.26 9.08 12.87
C ASN A 188 13.57 7.71 13.01
N PRO A 189 14.25 6.59 12.67
CA PRO A 189 13.65 5.26 12.68
C PRO A 189 13.17 4.82 14.06
N GLU A 190 13.97 5.07 15.11
CA GLU A 190 13.59 4.74 16.48
C GLU A 190 12.34 5.51 16.94
N GLY A 191 12.30 6.82 16.74
CA GLY A 191 11.15 7.63 17.12
C GLY A 191 9.88 7.19 16.39
N ILE A 192 9.95 7.03 15.07
CA ILE A 192 8.78 6.67 14.26
C ILE A 192 8.30 5.24 14.54
N ILE A 193 9.19 4.25 14.65
CA ILE A 193 8.80 2.86 14.94
C ILE A 193 8.26 2.73 16.36
N SER A 194 8.85 3.43 17.34
CA SER A 194 8.33 3.46 18.71
C SER A 194 6.92 4.06 18.77
N ALA A 195 6.71 5.21 18.12
CA ALA A 195 5.39 5.84 18.01
C ALA A 195 4.39 4.92 17.30
N TYR A 196 4.80 4.31 16.19
CA TYR A 196 3.98 3.36 15.44
C TYR A 196 3.54 2.17 16.30
N CYS A 197 4.49 1.53 16.99
CA CYS A 197 4.24 0.41 17.91
C CYS A 197 3.18 0.77 18.95
N LYS A 198 3.24 1.96 19.53
CA LYS A 198 2.23 2.45 20.49
C LYS A 198 0.82 2.47 19.89
N GLU A 199 0.67 2.97 18.66
CA GLU A 199 -0.64 3.11 17.99
C GLU A 199 -1.24 1.75 17.63
N VAL A 200 -0.42 0.84 17.09
CA VAL A 200 -0.87 -0.51 16.74
C VAL A 200 -0.94 -1.43 17.96
N GLY A 201 -0.48 -0.97 19.13
CA GLY A 201 -0.42 -1.74 20.36
C GLY A 201 0.52 -2.93 20.28
N ILE A 202 1.72 -2.71 19.74
CA ILE A 202 2.88 -3.62 19.80
C ILE A 202 3.87 -3.02 20.80
N ASP A 203 4.54 -3.86 21.60
CA ASP A 203 5.55 -3.37 22.53
C ASP A 203 6.84 -3.10 21.75
N TYR A 204 7.29 -1.85 21.75
CA TYR A 204 8.51 -1.46 21.06
C TYR A 204 9.74 -2.11 21.73
N SER A 205 10.68 -2.57 20.90
CA SER A 205 12.01 -2.98 21.31
C SER A 205 13.02 -2.44 20.30
N PRO A 206 14.16 -1.86 20.74
CA PRO A 206 15.21 -1.40 19.83
C PRO A 206 15.73 -2.50 18.88
N LYS A 207 15.59 -3.77 19.26
CA LYS A 207 15.94 -4.92 18.41
C LYS A 207 15.10 -5.00 17.13
N MET A 208 13.94 -4.34 17.06
CA MET A 208 13.12 -4.27 15.85
C MET A 208 13.81 -3.53 14.69
N LEU A 209 14.87 -2.78 14.99
CA LEU A 209 15.67 -2.06 13.99
C LEU A 209 16.93 -2.84 13.56
N ILE A 210 17.10 -4.07 14.02
CA ILE A 210 18.30 -4.88 13.79
C ILE A 210 17.86 -6.27 13.29
N TRP A 211 18.50 -6.75 12.22
CA TRP A 211 18.24 -8.05 11.61
C TRP A 211 19.56 -8.65 11.11
N ASP A 212 20.56 -8.73 12.00
CA ASP A 212 21.94 -9.11 11.67
C ASP A 212 22.23 -10.60 11.76
N THR A 213 21.18 -11.44 11.77
CA THR A 213 21.28 -12.90 11.81
C THR A 213 20.97 -13.55 10.46
N GLU A 214 21.54 -14.72 10.21
CA GLU A 214 21.25 -15.47 8.99
C GLU A 214 19.79 -15.92 8.95
N GLU A 215 19.19 -16.20 10.10
CA GLU A 215 17.78 -16.53 10.24
C GLU A 215 16.88 -15.37 9.78
N ASP A 216 17.20 -14.13 10.17
CA ASP A 216 16.45 -12.94 9.74
C ASP A 216 16.62 -12.68 8.25
N HIS A 217 17.85 -12.82 7.73
CA HIS A 217 18.13 -12.66 6.31
C HIS A 217 17.43 -13.72 5.46
N GLN A 218 17.45 -14.99 5.89
CA GLN A 218 16.75 -16.08 5.21
C GLN A 218 15.25 -15.82 5.18
N ARG A 219 14.67 -15.42 6.32
CA ARG A 219 13.26 -15.04 6.41
C ARG A 219 12.90 -13.91 5.46
N ALA A 220 13.74 -12.88 5.36
CA ALA A 220 13.53 -11.76 4.44
C ALA A 220 13.59 -12.23 2.97
N ARG A 221 14.60 -13.03 2.60
CA ARG A 221 14.71 -13.58 1.23
C ARG A 221 13.50 -14.41 0.85
N ASP A 222 13.00 -15.25 1.75
CA ASP A 222 11.82 -16.09 1.50
C ASP A 222 10.54 -15.26 1.36
N ALA A 223 10.38 -14.23 2.19
CA ALA A 223 9.22 -13.34 2.14
C ALA A 223 9.19 -12.47 0.86
N PHE A 224 10.36 -12.04 0.39
CA PHE A 224 10.48 -11.12 -0.75
C PHE A 224 10.97 -11.79 -2.05
N GLU A 225 10.99 -13.13 -2.12
CA GLU A 225 11.52 -13.87 -3.28
C GLU A 225 10.88 -13.45 -4.62
N LYS A 226 9.58 -13.12 -4.60
CA LYS A 226 8.83 -12.70 -5.79
C LYS A 226 9.07 -11.23 -6.19
N TRP A 227 9.80 -10.48 -5.38
CA TRP A 227 10.03 -9.04 -5.52
C TRP A 227 11.53 -8.70 -5.54
N ARG A 228 12.35 -9.60 -6.09
CA ARG A 228 13.79 -9.38 -6.29
C ARG A 228 14.03 -8.09 -7.07
N GLY A 229 15.05 -7.34 -6.68
CA GLY A 229 15.41 -6.05 -7.27
C GLY A 229 14.66 -4.84 -6.69
N PHE A 230 13.53 -5.04 -5.99
CA PHE A 230 12.80 -3.95 -5.32
C PHE A 230 13.24 -3.72 -3.87
N HIS A 231 13.67 -4.77 -3.18
CA HIS A 231 13.96 -4.74 -1.73
C HIS A 231 15.41 -5.13 -1.40
N ASP A 232 16.27 -5.28 -2.41
CA ASP A 232 17.63 -5.81 -2.26
C ASP A 232 18.47 -4.98 -1.28
N ASP A 233 18.33 -3.65 -1.27
CA ASP A 233 19.04 -2.77 -0.34
C ASP A 233 18.68 -3.10 1.12
N ALA A 234 17.41 -3.38 1.41
CA ALA A 234 16.96 -3.74 2.75
C ALA A 234 17.37 -5.18 3.10
N ILE A 235 17.20 -6.12 2.17
CA ILE A 235 17.55 -7.55 2.34
C ILE A 235 19.04 -7.73 2.61
N ASN A 236 19.90 -6.91 2.00
CA ASN A 236 21.35 -6.98 2.16
C ASN A 236 21.90 -6.09 3.28
N SER A 237 21.03 -5.35 3.97
CA SER A 237 21.39 -4.59 5.17
C SER A 237 21.20 -5.43 6.43
N THR A 238 21.70 -4.95 7.57
CA THR A 238 21.56 -5.64 8.87
C THR A 238 20.79 -4.82 9.91
N SER A 239 20.36 -3.61 9.55
CA SER A 239 19.67 -2.70 10.46
C SER A 239 19.05 -1.50 9.74
N LEU A 240 18.07 -0.88 10.38
CA LEU A 240 17.56 0.44 10.03
C LEU A 240 18.21 1.50 10.92
N LYS A 241 19.08 2.32 10.35
CA LYS A 241 19.75 3.42 11.05
C LYS A 241 19.32 4.76 10.46
N PRO A 242 19.35 5.86 11.26
CA PRO A 242 19.18 7.19 10.73
C PRO A 242 20.11 7.44 9.53
N ARG A 243 19.61 8.12 8.50
CA ARG A 243 20.45 8.46 7.34
C ARG A 243 21.69 9.23 7.79
N SER A 244 22.84 8.85 7.23
CA SER A 244 24.06 9.63 7.41
C SER A 244 23.88 11.03 6.82
N ALA A 245 24.67 12.00 7.28
CA ALA A 245 24.64 13.36 6.73
C ALA A 245 24.87 13.39 5.20
N ALA A 246 25.64 12.44 4.66
CA ALA A 246 25.88 12.30 3.23
C ALA A 246 24.67 11.73 2.46
N HIS A 247 23.82 10.95 3.12
CA HIS A 247 22.62 10.35 2.53
C HIS A 247 21.33 11.09 2.87
N LYS A 248 21.41 12.15 3.70
CA LYS A 248 20.28 13.03 3.94
C LYS A 248 19.93 13.73 2.63
N LYS A 249 18.67 13.60 2.21
CA LYS A 249 18.22 14.16 0.95
C LYS A 249 18.32 15.68 1.01
N LYS A 250 19.03 16.24 0.03
CA LYS A 250 19.06 17.68 -0.21
C LYS A 250 17.83 18.06 -1.00
N ASN A 251 17.25 19.22 -0.69
CA ASN A 251 16.22 19.82 -1.52
C ASN A 251 16.89 20.23 -2.84
N LYS A 252 16.73 19.39 -3.87
CA LYS A 252 17.16 19.71 -5.23
C LYS A 252 16.11 20.62 -5.86
N SER A 253 16.56 21.54 -6.71
CA SER A 253 15.63 22.29 -7.57
C SER A 253 14.93 21.33 -8.55
N ILE A 254 13.84 21.77 -9.17
CA ILE A 254 13.19 20.97 -10.22
C ILE A 254 14.16 20.79 -11.40
N GLU A 255 14.89 21.85 -11.72
CA GLU A 255 15.87 21.90 -12.80
C GLU A 255 17.01 20.90 -12.59
N ASP A 256 17.55 20.82 -11.37
CA ASP A 256 18.62 19.86 -11.03
C ASP A 256 18.14 18.41 -11.13
N GLU A 257 16.90 18.14 -10.71
CA GLU A 257 16.31 16.81 -10.82
C GLU A 257 16.07 16.41 -12.26
N ASP A 258 15.49 17.31 -13.06
CA ASP A 258 15.21 17.06 -14.46
C ASP A 258 16.51 16.83 -15.23
N ALA A 259 17.56 17.60 -14.95
CA ALA A 259 18.87 17.39 -15.53
C ALA A 259 19.47 16.01 -15.16
N GLU A 260 19.38 15.63 -13.89
CA GLU A 260 19.85 14.31 -13.42
C GLU A 260 19.06 13.17 -14.06
N TRP A 261 17.73 13.28 -14.14
CA TRP A 261 16.89 12.25 -14.72
C TRP A 261 17.08 12.14 -16.23
N LYS A 262 17.26 13.26 -16.95
CA LYS A 262 17.63 13.24 -18.38
C LYS A 262 18.96 12.54 -18.59
N GLN A 263 19.95 12.83 -17.76
CA GLN A 263 21.26 12.16 -17.84
C GLN A 263 21.14 10.65 -17.58
N LYS A 264 20.33 10.24 -16.60
CA LYS A 264 20.20 8.83 -16.19
C LYS A 264 19.28 7.99 -17.07
N TYR A 265 18.18 8.58 -17.53
CA TYR A 265 17.05 7.86 -18.12
C TYR A 265 16.72 8.32 -19.54
N GLY A 266 17.46 9.29 -20.08
CA GLY A 266 17.17 9.93 -21.36
C GLY A 266 16.01 10.92 -21.28
N GLU A 267 15.78 11.64 -22.38
CA GLU A 267 14.73 12.67 -22.46
C GLU A 267 13.33 12.10 -22.23
N ASP A 268 12.98 10.99 -22.89
CA ASP A 268 11.65 10.39 -22.77
C ASP A 268 11.39 9.86 -21.35
N GLY A 269 12.37 9.18 -20.75
CA GLY A 269 12.26 8.67 -19.39
C GLY A 269 12.11 9.78 -18.36
N ALA A 270 12.93 10.84 -18.48
CA ALA A 270 12.83 12.00 -17.61
C ALA A 270 11.47 12.70 -17.72
N LYS A 271 10.95 12.84 -18.94
CA LYS A 271 9.63 13.42 -19.19
C LYS A 271 8.51 12.61 -18.52
N VAL A 272 8.46 11.29 -18.72
CA VAL A 272 7.43 10.42 -18.11
C VAL A 272 7.52 10.43 -16.58
N ILE A 273 8.75 10.41 -16.05
CA ILE A 273 8.97 10.54 -14.60
C ILE A 273 8.41 11.86 -14.08
N ARG A 274 8.74 12.99 -14.71
CA ARG A 274 8.26 14.32 -14.31
C ARG A 274 6.74 14.41 -14.33
N GLU A 275 6.12 14.01 -15.44
CA GLU A 275 4.65 14.00 -15.58
C GLU A 275 3.98 13.15 -14.49
N THR A 276 4.55 11.98 -14.19
CA THR A 276 4.02 11.11 -13.12
C THR A 276 4.24 11.73 -11.73
N VAL A 277 5.39 12.36 -11.47
CA VAL A 277 5.68 13.04 -10.20
C VAL A 277 4.66 14.14 -9.94
N ASP A 278 4.46 15.00 -10.93
CA ASP A 278 3.58 16.15 -10.81
C ASP A 278 2.12 15.73 -10.66
N ALA A 279 1.71 14.64 -11.33
CA ALA A 279 0.36 14.08 -11.18
C ALA A 279 0.05 13.51 -9.78
N ASN A 280 1.06 13.17 -8.98
CA ASN A 280 0.89 12.51 -7.67
C ASN A 280 1.30 13.38 -6.47
N ILE A 281 1.87 14.56 -6.70
CA ILE A 281 2.42 15.40 -5.62
C ILE A 281 1.34 15.94 -4.69
N GLU A 282 0.18 16.34 -5.23
CA GLU A 282 -0.91 16.90 -4.44
C GLU A 282 -1.48 15.86 -3.45
N ASP A 283 -1.68 14.63 -3.92
CA ASP A 283 -2.19 13.54 -3.08
C ASP A 283 -1.20 13.14 -1.99
N TYR A 284 0.10 13.13 -2.31
CA TYR A 284 1.16 12.93 -1.32
C TYR A 284 1.14 14.04 -0.25
N GLU A 285 1.14 15.31 -0.64
CA GLU A 285 1.17 16.43 0.31
C GLU A 285 -0.09 16.46 1.19
N TYR A 286 -1.25 16.11 0.63
CA TYR A 286 -2.48 15.93 1.40
C TYR A 286 -2.31 14.85 2.48
N LEU A 287 -1.87 13.64 2.10
CA LEU A 287 -1.69 12.54 3.05
C LEU A 287 -0.61 12.85 4.11
N LYS A 288 0.45 13.57 3.71
CA LYS A 288 1.54 14.01 4.59
C LYS A 288 1.07 14.89 5.74
N THR A 289 -0.02 15.65 5.57
CA THR A 289 -0.60 16.44 6.68
C THR A 289 -1.07 15.58 7.87
N PHE A 290 -1.28 14.28 7.64
CA PHE A 290 -1.67 13.30 8.66
C PHE A 290 -0.51 12.44 9.17
N ALA A 291 0.72 12.65 8.66
CA ALA A 291 1.88 11.86 9.05
C ALA A 291 2.20 12.04 10.54
N ILE A 292 2.58 10.94 11.20
CA ILE A 292 3.07 10.95 12.58
C ILE A 292 4.24 11.93 12.68
N LYS A 293 4.24 12.74 13.74
CA LYS A 293 5.33 13.66 14.07
C LYS A 293 5.88 13.29 15.44
N VAL A 294 7.20 13.07 15.48
CA VAL A 294 7.99 12.68 16.66
C VAL A 294 9.08 13.69 16.92
#